data_AF-A0A3N1GXD2-F1
#
_entry.id   AF-A0A3N1GXD2-F1
#
_cell.length_a   1.000
_cell.length_b   1.000
_cell.length_c   1.000
_cell.angle_alpha   90.00
_cell.angle_beta   90.00
_cell.angle_gamma   90.00
#
_symmetry.space_group_name_H-M   'P 1'
#
loop_
_entity.id
_entity.type
_entity.pdbx_description
1 polymer ?
#
loop_
_entity_poly.entity_id
_entity_poly.type
_entity_poly.pdbx_seq_one_letter_code
_entity_poly.pdbx_strand_id
1 'polypeptide(L)' 'MSAARRFVRNPQAVASAALLALIIGAVLLAPALTAHQPGAAELGRAFAGPEAGHPLGFDSAGRDVWSRLLH' A
#
# COMPACT_ATOMS: atom_id res chain seq x y z
N MET A 1 -11.22 -34.38 -7.95
CA MET A 1 -10.94 -33.42 -6.85
C MET A 1 -11.35 -32.04 -7.31
N SER A 2 -12.09 -31.26 -6.51
CA SER A 2 -12.49 -29.90 -6.91
C SER A 2 -11.27 -28.98 -7.06
N ALA A 3 -11.33 -28.05 -8.01
CA ALA A 3 -10.26 -27.09 -8.28
C ALA A 3 -9.87 -26.28 -7.03
N ALA A 4 -10.86 -25.89 -6.21
CA ALA A 4 -10.66 -25.19 -4.95
C ALA A 4 -9.77 -25.97 -3.96
N ARG A 5 -9.96 -27.29 -3.86
CA ARG A 5 -9.16 -28.13 -2.96
C ARG A 5 -7.72 -28.30 -3.44
N ARG A 6 -7.49 -28.24 -4.76
CA ARG A 6 -6.13 -28.22 -5.35
C ARG A 6 -5.44 -26.87 -5.10
N PHE A 7 -6.19 -25.77 -5.17
CA PHE A 7 -5.69 -24.43 -4.91
C PHE A 7 -5.20 -24.25 -3.48
N VAL A 8 -6.03 -24.61 -2.48
CA VAL A 8 -5.67 -24.47 -1.05
C VAL A 8 -4.49 -25.38 -0.65
N ARG A 9 -4.25 -26.47 -1.38
CA ARG A 9 -3.11 -27.38 -1.14
C ARG A 9 -1.82 -26.94 -1.85
N ASN A 10 -1.86 -25.91 -2.70
CA ASN A 10 -0.67 -25.37 -3.35
C ASN A 10 -0.15 -24.17 -2.54
N PRO A 11 0.98 -24.29 -1.80
CA PRO A 11 1.47 -23.23 -0.93
C PRO A 11 1.81 -21.95 -1.68
N GLN A 12 2.30 -22.05 -2.94
CA GLN A 12 2.57 -20.88 -3.76
C GLN A 12 1.26 -20.14 -4.13
N ALA A 13 0.21 -20.89 -4.48
CA ALA A 13 -1.09 -20.29 -4.80
C ALA A 13 -1.70 -19.58 -3.59
N VAL A 14 -1.62 -20.20 -2.41
CA VAL A 14 -2.09 -19.61 -1.16
C VAL A 14 -1.28 -18.38 -0.78
N ALA A 15 0.06 -18.42 -0.89
CA ALA A 15 0.91 -17.27 -0.58
C ALA A 15 0.63 -16.07 -1.50
N SER A 16 0.50 -16.29 -2.82
CA SER A 16 0.15 -15.24 -3.76
C SER A 16 -1.23 -14.66 -3.49
N ALA A 17 -2.23 -15.51 -3.18
CA ALA A 17 -3.57 -15.05 -2.84
C ALA A 17 -3.61 -14.27 -1.53
N ALA A 18 -2.85 -14.69 -0.52
CA ALA A 18 -2.73 -13.99 0.75
C ALA A 18 -2.08 -12.61 0.57
N LEU A 19 -1.00 -12.53 -0.21
CA LEU A 19 -0.37 -11.24 -0.55
C LEU A 19 -1.35 -10.32 -1.29
N LEU A 20 -2.06 -10.84 -2.28
CA LEU A 20 -3.05 -10.05 -3.01
C LEU A 20 -4.18 -9.56 -2.09
N ALA A 21 -4.69 -10.43 -1.22
CA ALA A 21 -5.71 -10.07 -0.23
C ALA A 21 -5.21 -8.99 0.74
N LEU A 22 -3.93 -9.04 1.14
CA LEU A 22 -3.31 -8.02 1.98
C LEU A 22 -3.20 -6.68 1.27
N ILE A 23 -2.79 -6.65 -0.01
CA ILE A 23 -2.76 -5.43 -0.82
C ILE A 23 -4.16 -4.82 -0.96
N ILE A 24 -5.15 -5.64 -1.31
CA ILE A 24 -6.55 -5.20 -1.41
C ILE A 24 -7.03 -4.66 -0.07
N GLY A 25 -6.76 -5.36 1.02
CA GLY A 25 -7.12 -4.91 2.37
C GLY A 25 -6.49 -3.56 2.72
N ALA A 26 -5.21 -3.34 2.37
CA ALA A 26 -4.53 -2.07 2.61
C ALA A 26 -5.15 -0.90 1.82
N VAL A 27 -5.52 -1.12 0.55
CA VAL A 27 -6.21 -0.11 -0.28
C VAL A 27 -7.62 0.17 0.23
N LEU A 28 -8.39 -0.85 0.58
CA LEU A 28 -9.74 -0.67 1.13
C LEU A 28 -9.74 0.04 2.48
N LEU A 29 -8.68 -0.14 3.27
CA LEU A 29 -8.48 0.52 4.56
C LEU A 29 -7.64 1.81 4.43
N ALA A 30 -7.41 2.33 3.23
CA ALA A 30 -6.59 3.51 3.02
C ALA A 30 -7.00 4.73 3.87
N PRO A 31 -8.30 5.08 4.04
CA PRO A 31 -8.69 6.19 4.89
C PRO A 31 -8.34 6.02 6.38
N ALA A 32 -8.12 4.78 6.84
CA ALA A 32 -7.72 4.47 8.21
C ALA A 32 -6.20 4.29 8.35
N LEU A 33 -5.50 3.94 7.27
CA LEU A 33 -4.06 3.68 7.25
C LEU A 33 -3.22 4.89 6.83
N THR A 34 -3.87 5.97 6.39
CA THR A 34 -3.20 7.20 5.93
C THR A 34 -3.64 8.36 6.81
N ALA A 35 -2.69 9.22 7.16
CA ALA A 35 -2.95 10.43 7.96
C ALA A 35 -3.09 11.69 7.08
N HIS A 36 -2.66 11.62 5.82
CA HIS A 36 -2.49 12.77 4.94
C HIS A 36 -3.34 12.62 3.67
N GLN A 37 -3.79 13.75 3.12
CA GLN A 37 -4.49 13.74 1.84
C GLN A 37 -3.51 13.35 0.71
N PRO A 38 -3.83 12.35 -0.14
CA PRO A 38 -2.89 11.84 -1.15
C PRO A 38 -2.50 12.88 -2.21
N GLY A 39 -3.32 13.92 -2.40
CA GLY A 39 -3.06 15.03 -3.32
C GLY A 39 -2.34 16.24 -2.69
N ALA A 40 -2.14 16.28 -1.38
CA ALA A 40 -1.50 17.40 -0.71
C ALA A 40 -0.01 17.45 -1.06
N ALA A 41 0.43 18.56 -1.67
CA ALA A 41 1.78 18.75 -2.16
C ALA A 41 2.50 19.85 -1.37
N GLU A 42 3.70 19.52 -0.88
CA GLU A 42 4.61 20.45 -0.21
C GLU A 42 5.95 20.49 -0.94
N LEU A 43 6.13 21.43 -1.87
CA LEU A 43 7.33 21.54 -2.71
C LEU A 43 8.66 21.56 -1.90
N GLY A 44 8.66 22.12 -0.69
CA GLY A 44 9.82 22.12 0.20
C GLY A 44 10.25 20.73 0.69
N ARG A 45 9.37 19.73 0.57
CA ARG A 45 9.62 18.33 0.92
C ARG A 45 9.89 17.44 -0.29
N ALA A 46 10.09 18.01 -1.48
CA ALA A 46 10.39 17.22 -2.67
C ALA A 46 11.60 16.30 -2.42
N PHE A 47 11.42 15.00 -2.69
CA PHE A 47 12.41 13.95 -2.42
C PHE A 47 12.87 13.81 -0.96
N ALA A 48 12.13 14.37 0.00
CA ALA A 48 12.39 14.10 1.40
C ALA A 48 12.19 12.61 1.71
N GLY A 49 13.10 12.06 2.53
CA GLY A 49 13.10 10.64 2.88
C GLY A 49 12.00 10.26 3.88
N PRO A 50 11.99 8.99 4.33
CA PRO A 50 11.06 8.51 5.35
C PRO A 50 11.17 9.27 6.67
N GLU A 51 10.02 9.63 7.24
CA GLU A 51 9.92 10.26 8.55
C GLU A 51 8.65 9.81 9.29
N ALA A 52 8.50 10.21 10.56
CA ALA A 52 7.33 9.86 11.36
C ALA A 52 6.04 10.39 10.70
N GLY A 53 5.09 9.50 10.42
CA GLY A 53 3.86 9.83 9.67
C GLY A 53 3.99 9.74 8.14
N HIS A 54 5.21 9.63 7.61
CA HIS A 54 5.54 9.53 6.20
C HIS A 54 6.52 8.37 5.95
N PRO A 55 6.08 7.11 6.12
CA PRO A 55 6.99 5.95 6.15
C PRO A 55 7.71 5.68 4.83
N LEU A 56 7.20 6.21 3.71
CA LEU A 56 7.82 6.10 2.38
C LEU A 56 8.40 7.44 1.87
N GLY A 57 8.34 8.50 2.67
CA GLY A 57 8.80 9.83 2.27
C GLY A 57 7.93 10.48 1.18
N PHE A 58 8.55 11.34 0.38
CA PHE A 58 7.86 12.24 -0.55
C PHE A 58 8.35 12.11 -1.99
N ASP A 59 7.44 12.32 -2.94
CA ASP A 59 7.76 12.33 -4.38
C ASP A 59 8.39 13.66 -4.85
N SER A 60 8.62 13.80 -6.16
CA SER A 60 9.22 14.99 -6.78
C SER A 60 8.38 16.27 -6.65
N ALA A 61 7.08 16.15 -6.37
CA ALA A 61 6.19 17.28 -6.11
C ALA A 61 5.98 17.52 -4.61
N GLY A 62 6.63 16.73 -3.75
CA GLY A 62 6.47 16.82 -2.31
C GLY A 62 5.15 16.25 -1.80
N ARG A 63 4.59 15.23 -2.47
CA ARG A 63 3.42 14.48 -1.96
C ARG A 63 3.87 13.22 -1.23
N ASP A 64 3.16 12.85 -0.17
CA ASP A 64 3.42 11.65 0.62
C ASP A 64 3.22 10.37 -0.20
N VAL A 65 4.28 9.58 -0.36
CA VAL A 65 4.28 8.36 -1.20
C VAL A 65 3.40 7.27 -0.60
N TRP A 66 3.35 7.14 0.72
CA TRP A 66 2.53 6.13 1.40
C TRP A 66 1.04 6.34 1.14
N SER A 67 0.55 7.57 1.33
CA SER A 67 -0.84 7.92 1.11
C SER A 67 -1.24 7.77 -0.36
N ARG A 68 -0.33 8.10 -1.29
CA ARG A 68 -0.50 7.90 -2.73
C ARG A 68 -0.46 6.45 -3.19
N LEU A 69 0.21 5.57 -2.44
CA LEU A 69 0.28 4.15 -2.79
C LEU A 69 -1.03 3.43 -2.45
N LEU A 70 -1.71 3.88 -1.39
CA LEU A 70 -2.95 3.28 -0.91
C LEU A 70 -4.22 3.83 -1.56
N HIS A 71 -4.16 4.96 -2.28
CA HIS A 71 -5.29 5.61 -2.97
C HIS A 71 -5.11 5.61 -4.48
#